data_AF-A0A519CIL3-F1
#
_entry.id   AF-A0A519CIL3-F1
#
_cell.length_a   1.000
_cell.length_b   1.000
_cell.length_c   1.000
_cell.angle_alpha   90.00
_cell.angle_beta   90.00
_cell.angle_gamma   90.00
#
_symmetry.space_group_name_H-M   'P 1'
#
loop_
_entity.id
_entity.type
_entity.pdbx_description
1 polymer ?
#
loop_
_entity_poly.entity_id
_entity_poly.type
_entity_poly.pdbx_seq_one_letter_code
_entity_poly.pdbx_strand_id
1 'polypeptide(L)'
;MPAQVPPEAQSIGRARGRLSASSLTTFVRCQKQWFLNYKIGLRGPLSPHQVMGIEVEDALCSLLMNRAPSVESADDLKNWVNSLIPEVAKACLSKGKAIFEQALWSKGDFDENFDQQIVEQYLRNGLGLQLEEVKACFEAGGGINEFEVPAPCFEMPPHYAM
;
A
#
# COMPACT_ATOMS: atom_id res chain seq x y z
N MET A 1 -3.25 20.11 -18.92
CA MET A 1 -4.17 19.38 -18.02
C MET A 1 -5.15 18.61 -18.88
N PRO A 2 -4.95 17.31 -19.11
CA PRO A 2 -5.97 16.50 -19.75
C PRO A 2 -7.12 16.27 -18.75
N ALA A 3 -8.36 16.55 -19.16
CA ALA A 3 -9.53 16.26 -18.35
C ALA A 3 -9.77 14.75 -18.34
N GLN A 4 -9.65 14.11 -17.19
CA GLN A 4 -10.06 12.72 -17.05
C GLN A 4 -11.58 12.66 -17.07
N VAL A 5 -12.15 11.69 -17.79
CA VAL A 5 -13.57 11.37 -17.66
C VAL A 5 -13.75 10.85 -16.23
N PRO A 6 -14.53 11.53 -15.37
CA PRO A 6 -14.77 11.04 -14.03
C PRO A 6 -15.36 9.63 -14.12
N PRO A 7 -14.93 8.68 -13.27
CA PRO A 7 -15.46 7.32 -13.29
C PRO A 7 -16.99 7.37 -13.26
N GLU A 8 -17.64 6.57 -14.11
CA GLU A 8 -19.10 6.55 -14.29
C GLU A 8 -19.81 6.57 -12.94
N ALA A 9 -20.40 7.72 -12.64
CA ALA A 9 -21.33 7.97 -11.55
C ALA A 9 -21.19 7.06 -10.31
N GLN A 10 -20.11 7.21 -9.54
CA GLN A 10 -20.33 7.21 -8.09
C GLN A 10 -21.15 8.46 -7.80
N SER A 11 -22.48 8.28 -7.78
CA SER A 11 -23.50 9.32 -7.61
C SER A 11 -22.97 10.59 -6.93
N ILE A 12 -23.21 11.74 -7.56
CA ILE A 12 -22.92 13.09 -7.04
C ILE A 12 -23.61 13.37 -5.66
N GLY A 13 -24.23 12.37 -5.04
CA GLY A 13 -24.95 12.46 -3.76
C GLY A 13 -24.59 11.47 -2.65
N ARG A 14 -23.89 10.33 -2.86
CA ARG A 14 -23.71 9.33 -1.77
C ARG A 14 -22.46 9.48 -0.90
N ALA A 15 -21.44 10.25 -1.34
CA ALA A 15 -20.23 10.49 -0.54
C ALA A 15 -20.32 11.73 0.36
N ARG A 16 -21.48 12.02 0.98
CA ARG A 16 -21.73 13.28 1.70
C ARG A 16 -21.21 13.38 3.14
N GLY A 17 -20.44 12.42 3.65
CA GLY A 17 -19.91 12.52 5.02
C GLY A 17 -18.57 11.85 5.31
N ARG A 18 -18.03 11.01 4.42
CA ARG A 18 -16.78 10.29 4.68
C ARG A 18 -15.61 11.05 4.08
N LEU A 19 -15.00 11.91 4.89
CA LEU A 19 -13.70 12.48 4.58
C LEU A 19 -12.63 11.51 5.09
N SER A 20 -11.75 11.04 4.20
CA SER A 20 -10.51 10.41 4.65
C SER A 20 -9.64 11.44 5.37
N ALA A 21 -8.72 11.00 6.23
CA ALA A 21 -7.76 11.88 6.89
C ALA A 21 -6.94 12.70 5.87
N SER A 22 -6.54 12.08 4.75
CA SER A 22 -5.86 12.77 3.64
C SER A 22 -6.72 13.82 2.93
N SER A 23 -8.03 13.58 2.81
CA SER A 23 -8.98 14.56 2.26
C SER A 23 -9.18 15.74 3.21
N LEU A 24 -9.36 15.48 4.51
CA LEU A 24 -9.51 16.53 5.53
C LEU A 24 -8.26 17.41 5.61
N THR A 25 -7.08 16.82 5.68
CA THR A 25 -5.81 17.57 5.69
C THR A 25 -5.65 18.45 4.45
N THR A 26 -6.04 17.97 3.27
CA THR A 26 -6.05 18.77 2.04
C THR A 26 -7.04 19.94 2.14
N PHE A 27 -8.24 19.72 2.68
CA PHE A 27 -9.24 20.77 2.89
C PHE A 27 -8.74 21.87 3.84
N VAL A 28 -8.14 21.46 4.96
CA VAL A 28 -7.58 22.37 5.97
C VAL A 28 -6.42 23.19 5.40
N ARG A 29 -5.57 22.59 4.55
CA ARG A 29 -4.46 23.29 3.88
C ARG A 29 -4.93 24.23 2.77
N CYS A 30 -5.81 23.76 1.88
CA CYS A 30 -6.31 24.54 0.76
C CYS A 30 -7.67 24.03 0.26
N GLN A 31 -8.75 24.73 0.63
CA GLN A 31 -10.12 24.39 0.24
C GLN A 31 -10.34 24.41 -1.28
N LYS A 32 -9.70 25.34 -2.00
CA LYS A 32 -9.78 25.42 -3.47
C LYS A 32 -9.18 24.18 -4.12
N GLN A 33 -7.98 23.77 -3.70
CA GLN A 33 -7.34 22.54 -4.20
C GLN A 33 -8.19 21.31 -3.89
N TRP A 34 -8.73 21.22 -2.67
CA TRP A 34 -9.65 20.16 -2.30
C TRP A 34 -10.88 20.12 -3.23
N PHE A 35 -11.50 21.26 -3.50
CA PHE A 35 -12.66 21.34 -4.38
C PHE A 35 -12.33 20.88 -5.81
N LEU A 36 -11.23 21.37 -6.39
CA LEU A 36 -10.80 20.97 -7.74
C LEU A 36 -10.52 19.46 -7.82
N ASN A 37 -9.84 18.89 -6.82
CA ASN A 37 -9.46 17.48 -6.83
C ASN A 37 -10.63 16.53 -6.54
N TYR A 38 -11.45 16.82 -5.53
CA TYR A 38 -12.47 15.90 -5.02
C TYR A 38 -13.88 16.17 -5.53
N LYS A 39 -14.20 17.40 -5.97
CA LYS A 39 -15.51 17.73 -6.55
C LYS A 39 -15.47 17.81 -8.07
N ILE A 40 -14.45 18.42 -8.66
CA ILE A 40 -14.32 18.51 -10.13
C ILE A 40 -13.59 17.28 -10.70
N GLY A 41 -12.68 16.66 -9.93
CA GLY A 41 -11.90 15.52 -10.40
C GLY A 41 -10.65 15.91 -11.19
N LEU A 42 -10.20 17.17 -11.10
CA LEU A 42 -8.95 17.59 -11.72
C LEU A 42 -7.77 17.04 -10.92
N ARG A 43 -6.87 16.32 -11.57
CA ARG A 43 -5.66 15.78 -10.94
C ARG A 43 -4.42 16.46 -11.51
N GLY A 44 -3.40 16.61 -10.65
CA GLY A 44 -2.07 17.06 -11.07
C GLY A 44 -1.31 15.95 -11.82
N PRO A 45 -0.10 16.26 -12.34
CA PRO A 45 0.74 15.25 -12.98
C PRO A 45 1.17 14.19 -11.96
N LEU A 46 1.19 12.94 -12.38
CA LEU A 46 1.70 11.83 -11.60
C LEU A 46 3.23 11.92 -11.53
N SER A 47 3.81 11.79 -10.33
CA SER A 47 5.27 11.74 -10.16
C SER A 47 5.77 10.31 -9.93
N PRO A 48 7.04 10.00 -10.26
CA PRO A 48 7.62 8.67 -10.01
C PRO A 48 7.47 8.21 -8.57
N HIS A 49 7.66 9.13 -7.61
CA HIS A 49 7.54 8.87 -6.18
C HIS A 49 6.14 8.47 -5.75
N GLN A 50 5.09 9.04 -6.36
CA GLN A 50 3.71 8.67 -6.05
C GLN A 50 3.40 7.25 -6.53
N VAL A 51 3.90 6.89 -7.72
CA VAL A 51 3.72 5.52 -8.26
C VAL A 51 4.48 4.52 -7.40
N MET A 52 5.77 4.76 -7.20
CA MET A 52 6.62 3.84 -6.47
C MET A 52 6.26 3.72 -5.00
N GLY A 53 5.78 4.78 -4.35
CA GLY A 53 5.28 4.67 -2.98
C GLY A 53 4.16 3.64 -2.84
N ILE A 54 3.22 3.63 -3.78
CA ILE A 54 2.12 2.66 -3.81
C ILE A 54 2.63 1.26 -4.16
N GLU A 55 3.44 1.15 -5.22
CA GLU A 55 3.91 -0.17 -5.69
C GLU A 55 4.85 -0.86 -4.71
N VAL A 56 5.69 -0.10 -3.98
CA VAL A 56 6.56 -0.64 -2.94
C VAL A 56 5.76 -1.09 -1.72
N GLU A 57 4.72 -0.34 -1.32
CA GLU A 57 3.83 -0.74 -0.22
C GLU A 57 3.06 -2.03 -0.55
N ASP A 58 2.52 -2.14 -1.77
CA ASP A 58 1.85 -3.34 -2.25
C ASP A 58 2.81 -4.54 -2.31
N ALA A 59 4.03 -4.33 -2.80
CA ALA A 59 5.09 -5.36 -2.83
C ALA A 59 5.50 -5.80 -1.42
N LEU A 60 5.61 -4.88 -0.46
CA LEU A 60 5.88 -5.20 0.94
C LEU A 60 4.73 -6.03 1.53
N CYS A 61 3.47 -5.64 1.30
CA CYS A 61 2.32 -6.41 1.73
C CYS A 61 2.35 -7.83 1.14
N SER A 62 2.65 -7.95 -0.16
CA SER A 62 2.79 -9.24 -0.83
C SER A 62 3.86 -10.12 -0.16
N LEU A 63 5.03 -9.57 0.18
CA LEU A 63 6.06 -10.28 0.94
C LEU A 63 5.53 -10.78 2.30
N LEU A 64 4.84 -9.93 3.05
CA LEU A 64 4.26 -10.28 4.36
C LEU A 64 3.15 -11.34 4.28
N MET A 65 2.44 -11.41 3.15
CA MET A 65 1.38 -12.39 2.92
C MET A 65 1.89 -13.75 2.46
N ASN A 66 3.21 -13.92 2.24
CA ASN A 66 3.78 -15.22 1.94
C ASN A 66 3.65 -16.15 3.15
N ARG A 67 3.32 -17.42 2.89
CA ARG A 67 3.31 -18.45 3.93
C ARG A 67 4.74 -18.73 4.37
N ALA A 68 5.08 -18.33 5.58
CA ALA A 68 6.38 -18.62 6.16
C ALA A 68 6.62 -20.15 6.27
N PRO A 69 7.83 -20.63 5.95
CA PRO A 69 8.23 -21.99 6.22
C PRO A 69 8.39 -22.21 7.73
N SER A 70 8.44 -23.49 8.14
CA SER A 70 8.88 -23.82 9.50
C SER A 70 10.35 -23.44 9.64
N VAL A 71 10.66 -22.62 10.65
CA VAL A 71 12.00 -22.10 10.91
C VAL A 71 12.34 -22.28 12.38
N GLU A 72 13.61 -22.52 12.68
CA GLU A 72 14.09 -22.77 14.05
C GLU A 72 14.44 -21.48 14.79
N SER A 73 14.61 -20.36 14.06
CA SER A 73 14.96 -19.07 14.63
C SER A 73 14.34 -17.87 13.88
N ALA A 74 14.27 -16.73 14.56
CA ALA A 74 13.84 -15.47 13.95
C ALA A 74 14.82 -14.98 12.86
N ASP A 75 16.11 -15.30 12.99
CA ASP A 75 17.11 -14.97 11.98
C ASP A 75 16.92 -15.79 10.70
N ASP A 76 16.51 -17.06 10.82
CA ASP A 76 16.17 -17.89 9.67
C ASP A 76 14.94 -17.35 8.92
N LEU A 77 13.92 -16.89 9.67
CA LEU A 77 12.76 -16.21 9.08
C LEU A 77 13.19 -14.97 8.29
N LYS A 78 14.03 -14.13 8.91
CA LYS A 78 14.54 -12.91 8.29
C LYS A 78 15.34 -13.23 7.03
N ASN A 79 16.22 -14.22 7.06
CA ASN A 79 17.01 -14.64 5.92
C ASN A 79 16.13 -15.16 4.78
N TRP A 80 15.11 -15.97 5.10
CA TRP A 80 14.14 -16.46 4.15
C TRP A 80 13.40 -15.32 3.45
N VAL A 81 12.77 -14.38 4.18
CA VAL A 81 12.05 -13.27 3.54
C VAL A 81 12.99 -12.41 2.70
N ASN A 82 14.21 -12.15 3.20
CA ASN A 82 15.21 -11.38 2.43
C ASN A 82 15.62 -12.04 1.11
N SER A 83 15.54 -13.37 1.02
CA SER A 83 15.84 -14.10 -0.22
C SER A 83 14.80 -13.86 -1.33
N LEU A 84 13.57 -13.46 -0.96
CA LEU A 84 12.48 -13.19 -1.90
C LEU A 84 12.55 -11.76 -2.48
N ILE A 85 13.25 -10.85 -1.79
CA ILE A 85 13.29 -9.41 -2.11
C ILE A 85 13.75 -9.12 -3.55
N PRO A 86 14.84 -9.72 -4.08
CA PRO A 86 15.35 -9.33 -5.40
C PRO A 86 14.33 -9.56 -6.52
N GLU A 87 13.59 -10.67 -6.47
CA GLU A 87 12.57 -10.99 -7.47
C GLU A 87 11.37 -10.02 -7.36
N VAL A 88 10.88 -9.81 -6.14
CA VAL A 88 9.75 -8.90 -5.87
C VAL A 88 10.11 -7.45 -6.22
N ALA A 89 11.33 -7.01 -5.91
CA ALA A 89 11.81 -5.66 -6.25
C ALA A 89 11.85 -5.44 -7.76
N LYS A 90 12.32 -6.43 -8.53
CA LYS A 90 12.34 -6.35 -9.99
C LYS A 90 10.91 -6.29 -10.57
N ALA A 91 9.99 -7.09 -10.04
CA ALA A 91 8.58 -7.05 -10.45
C ALA A 91 7.94 -5.70 -10.11
N CYS A 92 8.15 -5.19 -8.90
CA CYS A 92 7.67 -3.89 -8.45
C CYS A 92 8.20 -2.74 -9.33
N LEU A 93 9.51 -2.70 -9.60
CA LEU A 93 10.12 -1.66 -10.43
C LEU A 93 9.55 -1.65 -11.85
N SER A 94 9.40 -2.84 -12.47
CA SER A 94 8.85 -2.94 -13.83
C SER A 94 7.37 -2.54 -13.89
N LYS A 95 6.56 -2.94 -12.90
CA LYS A 95 5.15 -2.52 -12.78
C LYS A 95 5.01 -1.02 -12.57
N GLY A 96 5.81 -0.44 -11.67
CA GLY A 96 5.82 1.00 -11.41
C GLY A 96 6.22 1.82 -12.64
N LYS A 97 7.25 1.38 -13.37
CA LYS A 97 7.66 2.04 -14.61
C LYS A 97 6.54 2.01 -15.65
N ALA A 98 5.90 0.86 -15.86
CA ALA A 98 4.80 0.72 -16.80
C ALA A 98 3.60 1.65 -16.45
N ILE A 99 3.25 1.75 -15.17
CA ILE A 99 2.18 2.66 -14.70
C ILE A 99 2.54 4.12 -14.97
N PHE A 100 3.78 4.51 -14.72
CA PHE A 100 4.24 5.88 -14.93
C PHE A 100 4.26 6.26 -16.41
N GLU A 101 4.71 5.37 -17.29
CA GLU A 101 4.76 5.58 -18.74
C GLU A 101 3.37 5.59 -19.39
N GLN A 102 2.42 4.79 -18.87
CA GLN A 102 1.04 4.77 -19.34
C GLN A 102 0.20 5.94 -18.83
N ALA A 103 0.70 6.71 -17.86
CA ALA A 103 -0.05 7.80 -17.27
C ALA A 103 -0.31 8.91 -18.30
N LEU A 104 -1.57 9.32 -18.41
CA LEU A 104 -2.00 10.40 -19.32
C LEU A 104 -1.28 11.74 -19.06
N TRP A 105 -0.88 11.98 -17.81
CA TRP A 105 -0.12 13.15 -17.43
C TRP A 105 0.86 12.82 -16.31
N SER A 106 2.14 12.75 -16.65
CA SER A 106 3.25 12.50 -15.74
C SER A 106 4.24 13.66 -15.72
N LYS A 107 5.02 13.79 -14.64
CA LYS A 107 6.10 14.77 -14.50
C LYS A 107 7.25 14.17 -13.69
N GLY A 108 8.47 14.34 -14.21
CA GLY A 108 9.72 13.87 -13.61
C GLY A 108 10.33 12.72 -14.42
N ASP A 109 11.52 12.30 -14.00
CA ASP A 109 12.24 11.17 -14.58
C ASP A 109 12.15 9.97 -13.63
N PHE A 110 11.68 8.82 -14.14
CA PHE A 110 11.55 7.63 -13.31
C PHE A 110 12.91 6.98 -13.04
N ASP A 111 13.76 6.87 -14.08
CA ASP A 111 15.01 6.12 -14.02
C ASP A 111 16.09 6.89 -13.23
N GLU A 112 15.99 8.22 -13.12
CA GLU A 112 16.86 9.02 -12.23
C GLU A 112 16.56 8.79 -10.74
N ASN A 113 15.33 8.44 -10.38
CA ASN A 113 14.88 8.37 -8.98
C ASN A 113 14.81 6.95 -8.43
N PHE A 114 14.60 5.94 -9.30
CA PHE A 114 14.36 4.57 -8.89
C PHE A 114 15.18 3.60 -9.72
N ASP A 115 15.98 2.82 -9.02
CA ASP A 115 16.61 1.62 -9.54
C ASP A 115 16.23 0.41 -8.67
N GLN A 116 16.70 -0.77 -9.06
CA GLN A 116 16.42 -1.99 -8.31
C GLN A 116 16.99 -1.93 -6.89
N GLN A 117 18.18 -1.34 -6.70
CA GLN A 117 18.86 -1.30 -5.40
C GLN A 117 18.09 -0.47 -4.38
N ILE A 118 17.57 0.69 -4.78
CA ILE A 118 16.73 1.55 -3.95
C ILE A 118 15.43 0.83 -3.55
N VAL A 119 14.78 0.15 -4.50
CA VAL A 119 13.55 -0.60 -4.22
C VAL A 119 13.81 -1.75 -3.25
N GLU A 120 14.89 -2.52 -3.44
CA GLU A 120 15.29 -3.56 -2.49
C GLU A 120 15.55 -2.98 -1.10
N GLN A 121 16.21 -1.82 -1.01
CA GLN A 121 16.47 -1.16 0.27
C GLN A 121 15.17 -0.74 0.99
N TYR A 122 14.19 -0.21 0.26
CA TYR A 122 12.88 0.12 0.85
C TYR A 122 12.15 -1.11 1.37
N LEU A 123 12.14 -2.20 0.62
CA LEU A 123 11.54 -3.46 1.06
C LEU A 123 12.25 -4.02 2.29
N ARG A 124 13.59 -4.00 2.32
CA ARG A 124 14.39 -4.42 3.50
C ARG A 124 14.07 -3.59 4.73
N ASN A 125 13.95 -2.27 4.58
CA ASN A 125 13.64 -1.37 5.68
C ASN A 125 12.22 -1.60 6.21
N GLY A 126 11.23 -1.72 5.31
CA GLY A 126 9.84 -2.01 5.70
C GLY A 126 9.69 -3.35 6.41
N LEU A 127 10.36 -4.39 5.91
CA LEU A 127 10.42 -5.69 6.59
C LEU A 127 11.13 -5.61 7.94
N GLY A 128 12.20 -4.82 8.05
CA GLY A 128 12.88 -4.57 9.31
C GLY A 128 11.92 -4.07 10.39
N LEU A 129 11.15 -3.02 10.07
CA LEU A 129 10.13 -2.47 10.98
C LEU A 129 9.10 -3.53 11.40
N GLN A 130 8.62 -4.35 10.47
CA GLN A 130 7.63 -5.38 10.79
C GLN A 130 8.23 -6.51 11.65
N LEU A 131 9.48 -6.92 11.39
CA LEU A 131 10.16 -7.97 12.14
C LEU A 131 10.53 -7.52 13.57
N GLU A 132 10.77 -6.23 13.79
CA GLU A 132 10.93 -5.65 15.13
C GLU A 132 9.69 -5.88 15.99
N GLU A 133 8.49 -5.61 15.45
CA GLU A 133 7.22 -5.86 16.14
C GLU A 133 6.96 -7.34 16.37
N VAL A 134 7.28 -8.20 15.39
CA VAL A 134 7.17 -9.66 15.55
C VAL A 134 8.06 -10.15 16.70
N LYS A 135 9.31 -9.65 16.76
CA LYS A 135 10.25 -10.00 17.82
C LYS A 135 9.76 -9.50 19.19
N ALA A 136 9.29 -8.27 19.28
CA ALA A 136 8.73 -7.71 20.51
C ALA A 136 7.52 -8.51 21.00
N CYS A 137 6.62 -8.91 20.08
CA CYS A 137 5.48 -9.76 20.38
C CYS A 137 5.91 -11.13 20.92
N PHE A 138 6.88 -11.79 20.27
CA PHE A 138 7.40 -13.08 20.71
C PHE A 138 8.07 -13.01 22.09
N GLU A 139 8.90 -11.98 22.34
CA GLU A 139 9.57 -11.76 23.63
C GLU A 139 8.59 -11.46 24.76
N ALA A 140 7.45 -10.84 24.45
CA ALA A 140 6.35 -10.63 25.40
C ALA A 140 5.55 -11.92 25.71
N GLY A 141 5.97 -13.08 25.18
CA GLY A 141 5.23 -14.35 25.30
C GLY A 141 4.02 -14.42 24.37
N GLY A 142 3.98 -13.58 23.33
CA GLY A 142 2.97 -13.62 22.30
C GLY A 142 2.99 -14.94 21.53
N GLY A 143 1.81 -15.43 21.17
CA GLY A 143 1.63 -16.73 20.54
C GLY A 143 0.18 -16.94 20.12
N ILE A 144 -0.26 -18.19 20.07
CA ILE A 144 -1.67 -18.52 19.82
C ILE A 144 -2.50 -17.90 20.95
N ASN A 145 -3.21 -16.83 20.63
CA ASN A 145 -4.18 -16.21 21.50
C ASN A 145 -5.57 -16.72 21.11
N GLU A 146 -6.30 -17.29 22.06
CA GLU A 146 -7.74 -17.46 21.92
C GLU A 146 -8.38 -16.08 22.02
N PHE A 147 -8.84 -15.54 20.89
CA PHE A 147 -9.62 -14.31 20.91
C PHE A 147 -10.96 -14.61 21.60
N GLU A 148 -11.25 -13.91 22.70
CA GLU A 148 -12.52 -14.04 23.42
C GLU A 148 -13.72 -13.68 22.53
N VAL A 149 -13.49 -12.80 21.55
CA VAL A 149 -14.46 -12.48 20.52
C VAL A 149 -14.29 -13.50 19.39
N PRO A 150 -15.26 -14.39 19.14
CA PRO A 150 -15.18 -15.31 18.03
C PRO A 150 -14.99 -14.51 16.74
N ALA A 151 -14.04 -14.95 15.89
CA ALA A 151 -13.81 -14.33 14.60
C ALA A 151 -15.15 -14.19 13.86
N PRO A 152 -15.45 -13.03 13.24
CA PRO A 152 -16.70 -12.84 12.54
C PRO A 152 -16.85 -13.93 11.47
N CYS A 153 -17.69 -14.92 11.79
CA CYS A 153 -18.31 -15.82 10.83
C CYS A 153 -17.37 -16.68 9.98
N PHE A 154 -16.30 -17.27 10.53
CA PHE A 154 -15.54 -18.27 9.75
C PHE A 154 -16.37 -19.53 9.40
N GLU A 155 -17.46 -19.81 10.14
CA GLU A 155 -18.33 -20.98 9.92
C GLU A 155 -19.83 -20.64 9.79
N MET A 156 -20.20 -19.35 9.80
CA MET A 156 -21.59 -18.93 9.63
C MET A 156 -21.78 -18.19 8.30
N PRO A 157 -22.79 -18.54 7.49
CA PRO A 157 -23.10 -17.76 6.30
C PRO A 157 -23.43 -16.31 6.69
N PRO A 158 -23.03 -15.31 5.88
CA PRO A 158 -23.25 -13.91 6.20
C PRO A 158 -24.74 -13.63 6.42
N HIS A 159 -25.07 -13.08 7.58
CA HIS A 159 -26.43 -12.68 7.91
C HIS A 159 -26.76 -11.36 7.19
N TYR A 160 -27.51 -11.44 6.09
CA TYR A 160 -28.10 -10.27 5.48
C TYR A 160 -29.30 -9.84 6.33
N ALA A 161 -29.24 -8.66 6.93
CA ALA A 161 -30.43 -8.05 7.52
C ALA A 161 -31.43 -7.81 6.38
N MET A 162 -32.58 -8.50 6.44
CA MET A 162 -33.74 -8.21 5.59
C MET A 162 -34.32 -6.84 5.92
#